data_AF-A0A7S7ERA3-F1
#
_entry.id   AF-A0A7S7ERA3-F1
#
_cell.length_a   1.000
_cell.length_b   1.000
_cell.length_c   1.000
_cell.angle_alpha   90.00
_cell.angle_beta   90.00
_cell.angle_gamma   90.00
#
_symmetry.space_group_name_H-M   'P 1'
#
loop_
_entity.id
_entity.type
_entity.pdbx_description
1 polymer ?
#
loop_
_entity_poly.entity_id
_entity_poly.type
_entity_poly.pdbx_seq_one_letter_code
_entity_poly.pdbx_strand_id
1 'polypeptide(L)'
;MTKFRIIVVFIIFVLLLSSCSKPVADEQKVENTDATTGTNEYAMNPIPSNYGINPDNLPDEVTDQDINPELGSLETIYGFSGKNVSNKDFTRMSLDKISQISFDTDTIWCEADKLPKGYSPELWLETSKDPGLQIKALHKEGHTGKGISVAMIDKPILSTSNEFKKDNFIYIQVEADTRIHFHGMSCASILAGQNCGVAPDAKLYYFAVPDNGKNFDNYSKAIEQLIELNQGLSEKEKIRIVSISDGLSNDDAHWENWQKTIQKANDQGIIVIYSNNVGNNFIWGGCPPYKDRNNVLNYDISEVYRNQKIDKKSVIMIPGDYRTTANNQSDDGYNYYGIGGWSWAIPYFAGLCTLGLEINPNLTYEQMQQALEETKSKTEAGYYIINPVDYIKKLESLSN
;
A
#
# COMPACT_ATOMS: atom_id res chain seq x y z
N MET A 1 34.02 -18.93 13.81
CA MET A 1 32.74 -18.52 14.42
C MET A 1 32.64 -17.01 14.27
N THR A 2 32.11 -16.57 13.14
CA THR A 2 32.14 -15.15 12.75
C THR A 2 30.74 -14.59 12.98
N LYS A 3 30.63 -13.68 13.95
CA LYS A 3 29.38 -13.00 14.32
C LYS A 3 28.86 -12.21 13.11
N PHE A 4 27.69 -12.60 12.60
CA PHE A 4 26.93 -11.79 11.64
C PHE A 4 26.49 -10.51 12.34
N ARG A 5 26.96 -9.36 11.85
CA ARG A 5 26.46 -8.04 12.25
C ARG A 5 25.10 -7.86 11.60
N ILE A 6 24.08 -7.71 12.44
CA ILE A 6 22.74 -7.25 12.06
C ILE A 6 22.92 -5.85 11.48
N ILE A 7 22.76 -5.70 10.17
CA ILE A 7 22.63 -4.39 9.54
C ILE A 7 21.15 -4.04 9.65
N VAL A 8 20.80 -3.28 10.70
CA VAL A 8 19.51 -2.60 10.80
C VAL A 8 19.55 -1.49 9.76
N VAL A 9 18.83 -1.67 8.65
CA VAL A 9 18.53 -0.57 7.73
C VAL A 9 17.59 0.36 8.48
N PHE A 10 18.00 1.62 8.64
CA PHE A 10 17.16 2.67 9.21
C PHE A 10 15.89 2.78 8.35
N ILE A 11 14.78 2.31 8.91
CA ILE A 11 13.44 2.55 8.38
C ILE A 11 13.18 4.04 8.58
N ILE A 12 13.04 4.79 7.49
CA ILE A 12 12.52 6.16 7.55
C ILE A 12 11.03 6.03 7.88
N PHE A 13 10.73 6.06 9.17
CA PHE A 13 9.37 6.25 9.67
C PHE A 13 8.99 7.72 9.44
N VAL A 14 7.98 7.94 8.60
CA VAL A 14 7.28 9.23 8.56
C VAL A 14 6.40 9.32 9.81
N LEU A 15 7.01 9.67 10.94
CA LEU A 15 6.30 10.10 12.14
C LEU A 15 6.03 11.60 11.99
N LEU A 16 4.80 11.96 11.61
CA LEU A 16 4.33 13.34 11.68
C LEU A 16 4.11 13.71 13.15
N LEU A 17 5.11 14.37 13.75
CA LEU A 17 4.99 14.97 15.08
C LEU A 17 4.02 16.16 15.04
N SER A 18 2.81 15.96 15.56
CA SER A 18 1.88 17.05 15.86
C SER A 18 2.14 17.59 17.26
N SER A 19 2.44 18.88 17.36
CA SER A 19 2.81 19.60 18.57
C SER A 19 1.75 19.58 19.68
N CYS A 20 2.20 19.43 20.92
CA CYS A 20 1.46 19.47 22.18
C CYS A 20 0.44 20.62 22.32
N SER A 21 -0.74 20.29 22.85
CA SER A 21 -1.56 21.17 23.69
C SER A 21 -2.24 20.33 24.78
N LYS A 22 -2.15 20.80 26.03
CA LYS A 22 -2.47 20.09 27.29
C LYS A 22 -3.98 19.93 27.55
N PRO A 23 -4.39 19.05 28.49
CA PRO A 23 -5.74 18.48 28.58
C PRO A 23 -6.66 19.27 29.52
N VAL A 24 -7.97 19.17 29.29
CA VAL A 24 -8.99 19.42 30.31
C VAL A 24 -9.96 18.24 30.31
N ALA A 25 -10.16 17.69 31.51
CA ALA A 25 -11.06 16.59 31.82
C ALA A 25 -12.53 17.05 31.83
N ASP A 26 -13.45 16.17 31.45
CA ASP A 26 -14.44 15.66 32.39
C ASP A 26 -15.17 14.42 31.84
N GLU A 27 -15.43 13.48 32.74
CA GLU A 27 -16.23 12.28 32.52
C GLU A 27 -17.71 12.65 32.32
N GLN A 28 -18.42 11.96 31.41
CA GLN A 28 -19.75 11.42 31.74
C GLN A 28 -20.30 10.43 30.70
N LYS A 29 -20.58 9.23 31.24
CA LYS A 29 -21.71 8.31 31.00
C LYS A 29 -22.00 7.75 29.60
N VAL A 30 -21.81 6.44 29.54
CA VAL A 30 -22.35 5.45 28.60
C VAL A 30 -23.88 5.47 28.60
N GLU A 31 -24.49 5.65 27.42
CA GLU A 31 -25.85 5.20 27.11
C GLU A 31 -25.87 4.55 25.72
N ASN A 32 -26.31 3.29 25.69
CA ASN A 32 -26.64 2.50 24.50
C ASN A 32 -27.83 3.14 23.76
N THR A 33 -27.71 3.39 22.46
CA THR A 33 -28.89 3.44 21.56
C THR A 33 -28.55 2.97 20.14
N ASP A 34 -29.59 2.43 19.51
CA ASP A 34 -29.63 1.53 18.37
C ASP A 34 -29.14 2.07 17.03
N ALA A 35 -28.79 1.09 16.17
CA ALA A 35 -28.63 1.22 14.74
C ALA A 35 -29.82 1.94 14.08
N THR A 36 -29.61 3.18 13.63
CA THR A 36 -30.42 3.79 12.59
C THR A 36 -29.55 4.61 11.63
N THR A 37 -29.91 4.46 10.36
CA THR A 37 -29.40 5.14 9.17
C THR A 37 -29.13 6.62 9.37
N GLY A 38 -27.87 6.98 9.61
CA GLY A 38 -27.37 8.34 9.48
C GLY A 38 -26.43 8.39 8.28
N THR A 39 -26.78 9.19 7.28
CA THR A 39 -25.84 9.62 6.23
C THR A 39 -24.72 10.40 6.91
N ASN A 40 -23.65 9.72 7.30
CA ASN A 40 -22.41 10.39 7.67
C ASN A 40 -21.89 11.05 6.40
N GLU A 41 -22.09 12.37 6.28
CA GLU A 41 -21.28 13.22 5.42
C GLU A 41 -19.83 13.07 5.89
N TYR A 42 -19.12 12.07 5.36
CA TYR A 42 -17.68 12.07 5.32
C TYR A 42 -17.31 13.24 4.42
N ALA A 43 -17.19 14.43 4.99
CA ALA A 43 -16.73 15.60 4.27
C ALA A 43 -15.38 15.24 3.64
N MET A 44 -15.35 15.15 2.32
CA MET A 44 -14.15 14.83 1.56
C MET A 44 -13.18 15.97 1.80
N ASN A 45 -12.21 15.72 2.68
CA ASN A 45 -11.30 16.77 3.09
C ASN A 45 -10.35 17.04 1.92
N PRO A 46 -10.35 18.25 1.35
CA PRO A 46 -9.42 18.59 0.29
C PRO A 46 -7.99 18.43 0.82
N ILE A 47 -7.08 18.02 -0.06
CA ILE A 47 -5.66 17.95 0.27
C ILE A 47 -5.23 19.34 0.76
N PRO A 48 -4.60 19.47 1.95
CA PRO A 48 -4.16 20.75 2.46
C PRO A 48 -3.30 21.50 1.43
N SER A 49 -3.56 22.80 1.23
CA SER A 49 -2.91 23.58 0.18
C SER A 49 -1.38 23.64 0.31
N ASN A 50 -0.85 23.45 1.52
CA ASN A 50 0.57 23.40 1.84
C ASN A 50 1.21 22.02 1.68
N TYR A 51 0.47 20.98 1.28
CA TYR A 51 1.01 19.65 0.98
C TYR A 51 1.37 19.56 -0.51
N GLY A 52 2.34 18.71 -0.86
CA GLY A 52 2.83 18.59 -2.22
C GLY A 52 3.72 19.75 -2.66
N ILE A 53 4.16 19.70 -3.92
CA ILE A 53 4.96 20.72 -4.56
C ILE A 53 4.09 21.95 -4.80
N ASN A 54 4.52 23.12 -4.35
CA ASN A 54 3.82 24.37 -4.61
C ASN A 54 4.14 24.90 -6.03
N PRO A 55 3.15 24.98 -6.96
CA PRO A 55 3.38 25.49 -8.31
C PRO A 55 3.89 26.93 -8.36
N ASP A 56 3.56 27.76 -7.38
CA ASP A 56 3.99 29.16 -7.32
C ASP A 56 5.50 29.32 -7.08
N ASN A 57 6.15 28.29 -6.53
CA ASN A 57 7.59 28.27 -6.30
C ASN A 57 8.39 27.79 -7.52
N LEU A 58 7.70 27.29 -8.56
CA LEU A 58 8.35 26.79 -9.78
C LEU A 58 8.52 27.91 -10.82
N PRO A 59 9.59 27.89 -11.63
CA PRO A 59 9.70 28.76 -12.80
C PRO A 59 8.57 28.49 -13.81
N ASP A 60 8.37 29.39 -14.77
CA ASP A 60 7.38 29.20 -15.84
C ASP A 60 7.74 28.01 -16.74
N GLU A 61 9.03 27.83 -17.05
CA GLU A 61 9.58 26.66 -17.72
C GLU A 61 10.28 25.77 -16.69
N VAL A 62 9.74 24.58 -16.45
CA VAL A 62 10.17 23.64 -15.42
C VAL A 62 11.09 22.57 -16.02
N THR A 63 12.18 22.29 -15.33
CA THR A 63 13.19 21.31 -15.69
C THR A 63 13.40 20.30 -14.55
N ASP A 64 14.15 19.23 -14.82
CA ASP A 64 14.47 18.22 -13.80
C ASP A 64 15.21 18.79 -12.57
N GLN A 65 15.89 19.94 -12.72
CA GLN A 65 16.65 20.58 -11.64
C GLN A 65 15.76 21.37 -10.68
N ASP A 66 14.54 21.72 -11.09
CA ASP A 66 13.63 22.54 -10.29
C ASP A 66 12.85 21.70 -9.26
N ILE A 67 12.81 20.36 -9.44
CA ILE A 67 12.05 19.44 -8.59
C ILE A 67 13.00 18.40 -7.99
N ASN A 68 13.40 18.64 -6.75
CA ASN A 68 14.26 17.74 -5.97
C ASN A 68 13.76 17.65 -4.51
N PRO A 69 12.53 17.13 -4.29
CA PRO A 69 11.99 17.02 -2.96
C PRO A 69 12.83 16.05 -2.12
N GLU A 70 12.89 16.30 -0.82
CA GLU A 70 13.50 15.35 0.12
C GLU A 70 12.68 14.05 0.13
N LEU A 71 13.36 12.90 0.07
CA LEU A 71 12.70 11.59 0.11
C LEU A 71 11.91 11.44 1.41
N GLY A 72 10.65 11.01 1.30
CA GLY A 72 9.73 10.88 2.44
C GLY A 72 9.07 12.18 2.89
N SER A 73 9.36 13.32 2.25
CA SER A 73 8.63 14.57 2.49
C SER A 73 7.20 14.54 1.92
N LEU A 74 6.37 15.47 2.39
CA LEU A 74 5.04 15.69 1.83
C LEU A 74 5.07 16.06 0.35
N GLU A 75 6.16 16.68 -0.14
CA GLU A 75 6.34 16.97 -1.57
C GLU A 75 6.51 15.68 -2.38
N THR A 76 7.28 14.71 -1.87
CA THR A 76 7.43 13.40 -2.53
C THR A 76 6.11 12.61 -2.49
N ILE A 77 5.39 12.65 -1.38
CA ILE A 77 4.13 11.89 -1.22
C ILE A 77 3.03 12.45 -2.13
N TYR A 78 2.80 13.76 -2.07
CA TYR A 78 1.66 14.40 -2.74
C TYR A 78 2.01 14.99 -4.10
N GLY A 79 3.26 15.27 -4.43
CA GLY A 79 3.65 15.83 -5.74
C GLY A 79 2.72 16.97 -6.19
N PHE A 80 2.03 16.80 -7.30
CA PHE A 80 1.03 17.71 -7.86
C PHE A 80 -0.43 17.31 -7.60
N SER A 81 -0.71 16.35 -6.71
CA SER A 81 -2.06 15.95 -6.33
C SER A 81 -2.89 17.15 -5.86
N GLY A 82 -4.06 17.36 -6.49
CA GLY A 82 -4.95 18.50 -6.26
C GLY A 82 -4.39 19.87 -6.66
N LYS A 83 -3.26 19.94 -7.39
CA LYS A 83 -2.63 21.20 -7.80
C LYS A 83 -3.07 21.65 -9.19
N ASN A 84 -3.05 22.96 -9.39
CA ASN A 84 -3.15 23.56 -10.70
C ASN A 84 -1.75 23.97 -11.19
N VAL A 85 -1.27 23.28 -12.22
CA VAL A 85 0.01 23.56 -12.90
C VAL A 85 -0.19 23.98 -14.36
N SER A 86 -1.41 24.39 -14.72
CA SER A 86 -1.79 24.73 -16.10
C SER A 86 -1.02 25.90 -16.71
N ASN A 87 -0.47 26.79 -15.87
CA ASN A 87 0.34 27.92 -16.28
C ASN A 87 1.82 27.58 -16.53
N LYS A 88 2.25 26.33 -16.26
CA LYS A 88 3.65 25.89 -16.40
C LYS A 88 3.93 25.25 -17.76
N ASP A 89 5.19 25.23 -18.13
CA ASP A 89 5.74 24.51 -19.28
C ASP A 89 6.71 23.43 -18.77
N PHE A 90 6.36 22.17 -19.01
CA PHE A 90 7.13 21.00 -18.60
C PHE A 90 7.87 20.34 -19.76
N THR A 91 7.92 20.94 -20.96
CA THR A 91 8.53 20.32 -22.15
C THR A 91 10.00 19.93 -21.98
N ARG A 92 10.68 20.53 -21.01
CA ARG A 92 12.09 20.27 -20.66
C ARG A 92 12.30 19.24 -19.56
N MET A 93 11.23 18.71 -18.97
CA MET A 93 11.35 17.59 -18.03
C MET A 93 11.55 16.26 -18.74
N SER A 94 12.32 15.38 -18.13
CA SER A 94 12.45 13.99 -18.59
C SER A 94 11.27 13.15 -18.15
N LEU A 95 10.97 12.08 -18.91
CA LEU A 95 9.98 11.08 -18.50
C LEU A 95 10.38 10.40 -17.18
N ASP A 96 11.68 10.21 -16.95
CA ASP A 96 12.20 9.62 -15.71
C ASP A 96 11.83 10.49 -14.51
N LYS A 97 12.12 11.79 -14.56
CA LYS A 97 11.82 12.70 -13.45
C LYS A 97 10.32 12.86 -13.25
N ILE A 98 9.54 13.14 -14.29
CA ILE A 98 8.10 13.39 -14.12
C ILE A 98 7.35 12.12 -13.67
N SER A 99 7.82 10.93 -14.03
CA SER A 99 7.25 9.67 -13.55
C SER A 99 7.40 9.42 -12.06
N GLN A 100 8.32 10.13 -11.39
CA GLN A 100 8.53 10.03 -9.95
C GLN A 100 7.65 11.00 -9.15
N ILE A 101 6.92 11.91 -9.81
CA ILE A 101 6.08 12.90 -9.15
C ILE A 101 4.66 12.36 -9.04
N SER A 102 4.13 12.35 -7.81
CA SER A 102 2.73 11.98 -7.58
C SER A 102 1.77 13.00 -8.18
N PHE A 103 0.61 12.55 -8.63
CA PHE A 103 -0.49 13.41 -9.09
C PHE A 103 -1.82 12.65 -8.96
N ASP A 104 -2.94 13.33 -9.08
CA ASP A 104 -4.25 12.71 -8.97
C ASP A 104 -5.21 13.15 -10.07
N THR A 105 -6.45 12.67 -9.95
CA THR A 105 -7.55 12.99 -10.86
C THR A 105 -7.90 14.48 -10.86
N ASP A 106 -7.58 15.21 -9.78
CA ASP A 106 -7.89 16.62 -9.60
C ASP A 106 -6.72 17.54 -10.00
N THR A 107 -5.55 16.99 -10.36
CA THR A 107 -4.42 17.76 -10.89
C THR A 107 -4.79 18.41 -12.24
N ILE A 108 -4.72 19.73 -12.31
CA ILE A 108 -4.98 20.50 -13.53
C ILE A 108 -3.66 20.73 -14.26
N TRP A 109 -3.47 20.03 -15.37
CA TRP A 109 -2.27 20.10 -16.21
C TRP A 109 -2.32 21.25 -17.22
N CYS A 110 -1.15 21.60 -17.76
CA CYS A 110 -1.05 22.50 -18.91
C CYS A 110 -1.45 21.78 -20.20
N GLU A 111 -1.56 22.54 -21.29
CA GLU A 111 -1.86 22.00 -22.61
C GLU A 111 -0.82 20.96 -23.06
N ALA A 112 -1.23 20.01 -23.89
CA ALA A 112 -0.41 18.86 -24.25
C ALA A 112 0.92 19.22 -24.96
N ASP A 113 0.99 20.37 -25.65
CA ASP A 113 2.21 20.88 -26.28
C ASP A 113 3.22 21.45 -25.27
N LYS A 114 2.81 21.63 -24.02
CA LYS A 114 3.63 22.05 -22.88
C LYS A 114 4.01 20.90 -21.94
N LEU A 115 3.68 19.66 -22.27
CA LEU A 115 4.06 18.47 -21.52
C LEU A 115 5.30 17.78 -22.14
N PRO A 116 6.08 17.00 -21.38
CA PRO A 116 7.14 16.17 -21.94
C PRO A 116 6.62 15.26 -23.05
N LYS A 117 7.41 15.12 -24.11
CA LYS A 117 7.05 14.20 -25.20
C LYS A 117 6.88 12.76 -24.67
N GLY A 118 5.70 12.19 -24.88
CA GLY A 118 5.36 10.83 -24.43
C GLY A 118 4.75 10.76 -23.02
N TYR A 119 4.60 11.91 -22.34
CA TYR A 119 3.83 12.00 -21.11
C TYR A 119 2.34 12.22 -21.43
N SER A 120 1.49 11.42 -20.81
CA SER A 120 0.04 11.65 -20.76
C SER A 120 -0.40 11.32 -19.34
N PRO A 121 -0.81 12.33 -18.55
CA PRO A 121 -1.26 12.13 -17.17
C PRO A 121 -2.39 11.09 -17.08
N GLU A 122 -3.39 11.20 -17.95
CA GLU A 122 -4.57 10.33 -17.95
C GLU A 122 -4.20 8.88 -18.28
N LEU A 123 -3.35 8.68 -19.28
CA LEU A 123 -2.86 7.36 -19.64
C LEU A 123 -2.05 6.76 -18.50
N TRP A 124 -1.14 7.53 -17.89
CA TRP A 124 -0.29 7.03 -16.82
C TRP A 124 -1.08 6.72 -15.55
N LEU A 125 -2.10 7.53 -15.23
CA LEU A 125 -3.03 7.26 -14.14
C LEU A 125 -3.75 5.92 -14.38
N GLU A 126 -4.25 5.68 -15.59
CA GLU A 126 -5.00 4.46 -15.93
C GLU A 126 -4.11 3.22 -16.01
N THR A 127 -3.01 3.27 -16.77
CA THR A 127 -2.11 2.11 -16.93
C THR A 127 -1.46 1.70 -15.63
N SER A 128 -1.29 2.66 -14.69
CA SER A 128 -0.65 2.38 -13.41
C SER A 128 -1.59 1.78 -12.35
N LYS A 129 -2.88 1.60 -12.67
CA LYS A 129 -3.81 0.78 -11.87
C LYS A 129 -3.49 -0.70 -11.99
N ASP A 130 -2.99 -1.17 -13.14
CA ASP A 130 -2.62 -2.58 -13.31
C ASP A 130 -1.53 -2.99 -12.29
N PRO A 131 -1.75 -4.03 -11.46
CA PRO A 131 -0.76 -4.51 -10.51
C PRO A 131 0.58 -4.91 -11.17
N GLY A 132 0.57 -5.19 -12.48
CA GLY A 132 1.74 -5.63 -13.24
C GLY A 132 2.09 -7.09 -13.00
N LEU A 133 3.19 -7.53 -13.62
CA LEU A 133 3.69 -8.90 -13.55
C LEU A 133 2.64 -9.98 -13.92
N GLN A 134 1.76 -9.66 -14.88
CA GLN A 134 0.73 -10.55 -15.41
C GLN A 134 -0.38 -10.93 -14.42
N ILE A 135 -0.55 -10.19 -13.32
CA ILE A 135 -1.63 -10.42 -12.34
C ILE A 135 -3.02 -10.35 -13.00
N LYS A 136 -3.29 -9.38 -13.87
CA LYS A 136 -4.57 -9.31 -14.59
C LYS A 136 -4.80 -10.50 -15.54
N ALA A 137 -3.75 -11.19 -15.98
CA ALA A 137 -3.91 -12.43 -16.74
C ALA A 137 -4.32 -13.58 -15.80
N LEU A 138 -3.70 -13.69 -14.62
CA LEU A 138 -4.09 -14.65 -13.58
C LEU A 138 -5.54 -14.44 -13.11
N HIS A 139 -6.00 -13.19 -13.01
CA HIS A 139 -7.40 -12.88 -12.71
C HIS A 139 -8.36 -13.47 -13.76
N LYS A 140 -8.00 -13.42 -15.05
CA LYS A 140 -8.79 -14.00 -16.14
C LYS A 140 -8.80 -15.54 -16.12
N GLU A 141 -7.77 -16.13 -15.53
CA GLU A 141 -7.66 -17.58 -15.29
C GLU A 141 -8.44 -18.02 -14.04
N GLY A 142 -8.92 -17.07 -13.23
CA GLY A 142 -9.77 -17.31 -12.06
C GLY A 142 -9.05 -17.19 -10.71
N HIS A 143 -7.77 -16.80 -10.70
CA HIS A 143 -7.04 -16.52 -9.47
C HIS A 143 -7.31 -15.08 -9.05
N THR A 144 -8.36 -14.83 -8.27
CA THR A 144 -8.78 -13.48 -7.87
C THR A 144 -8.83 -13.27 -6.37
N GLY A 145 -8.44 -14.28 -5.58
CA GLY A 145 -8.58 -14.31 -4.12
C GLY A 145 -10.01 -14.62 -3.68
N LYS A 146 -10.84 -15.15 -4.58
CA LYS A 146 -12.25 -15.40 -4.34
C LYS A 146 -12.42 -16.46 -3.25
N GLY A 147 -13.30 -16.16 -2.29
CA GLY A 147 -13.58 -17.06 -1.17
C GLY A 147 -12.53 -17.01 -0.06
N ILE A 148 -11.57 -16.09 -0.14
CA ILE A 148 -10.64 -15.80 0.97
C ILE A 148 -11.05 -14.48 1.61
N SER A 149 -11.18 -14.48 2.94
CA SER A 149 -11.35 -13.25 3.73
C SER A 149 -9.98 -12.75 4.20
N VAL A 150 -9.76 -11.44 4.02
CA VAL A 150 -8.55 -10.74 4.41
C VAL A 150 -8.90 -9.51 5.22
N ALA A 151 -7.96 -9.03 6.03
CA ALA A 151 -8.09 -7.78 6.73
C ALA A 151 -6.98 -6.78 6.37
N MET A 152 -7.34 -5.51 6.37
CA MET A 152 -6.41 -4.38 6.37
C MET A 152 -6.60 -3.63 7.68
N ILE A 153 -5.52 -3.34 8.40
CA ILE A 153 -5.57 -2.49 9.59
C ILE A 153 -4.73 -1.25 9.32
N ASP A 154 -5.41 -0.12 9.15
CA ASP A 154 -4.75 1.15 8.83
C ASP A 154 -5.68 2.32 9.23
N LYS A 155 -5.25 3.54 8.93
CA LYS A 155 -5.95 4.78 9.26
C LYS A 155 -7.32 4.88 8.56
N PRO A 156 -8.28 5.69 9.02
CA PRO A 156 -9.60 5.80 8.38
C PRO A 156 -9.52 6.18 6.89
N ILE A 157 -10.48 5.71 6.10
CA ILE A 157 -10.56 5.95 4.64
C ILE A 157 -11.98 6.32 4.23
N LEU A 158 -12.14 6.84 3.00
CA LEU A 158 -13.45 7.01 2.38
C LEU A 158 -14.06 5.63 2.06
N SER A 159 -14.88 5.11 2.98
CA SER A 159 -15.48 3.76 2.88
C SER A 159 -16.51 3.62 1.76
N THR A 160 -16.93 4.73 1.14
CA THR A 160 -17.86 4.76 -0.01
C THR A 160 -17.17 4.63 -1.36
N SER A 161 -15.82 4.61 -1.39
CA SER A 161 -15.04 4.51 -2.63
C SER A 161 -15.52 3.35 -3.52
N ASN A 162 -15.68 3.65 -4.81
CA ASN A 162 -16.00 2.67 -5.84
C ASN A 162 -14.85 1.71 -6.11
N GLU A 163 -13.66 1.90 -5.53
CA GLU A 163 -12.57 0.93 -5.69
C GLU A 163 -12.88 -0.40 -4.99
N PHE A 164 -13.78 -0.43 -4.01
CA PHE A 164 -14.13 -1.66 -3.30
C PHE A 164 -15.52 -2.17 -3.70
N LYS A 165 -15.61 -3.47 -3.99
CA LYS A 165 -16.89 -4.13 -4.26
C LYS A 165 -17.71 -4.14 -2.98
N LYS A 166 -18.86 -3.47 -2.99
CA LYS A 166 -19.72 -3.29 -1.80
C LYS A 166 -20.05 -4.61 -1.08
N ASP A 167 -20.29 -5.68 -1.82
CA ASP A 167 -20.62 -7.00 -1.24
C ASP A 167 -19.42 -7.70 -0.57
N ASN A 168 -18.19 -7.28 -0.92
CA ASN A 168 -16.94 -7.86 -0.43
C ASN A 168 -16.17 -6.88 0.47
N PHE A 169 -16.76 -5.76 0.88
CA PHE A 169 -16.09 -4.74 1.68
C PHE A 169 -16.83 -4.47 2.98
N ILE A 170 -16.16 -4.70 4.10
CA ILE A 170 -16.68 -4.47 5.44
C ILE A 170 -15.77 -3.47 6.14
N TYR A 171 -16.32 -2.32 6.51
CA TYR A 171 -15.58 -1.28 7.21
C TYR A 171 -15.91 -1.32 8.71
N ILE A 172 -14.88 -1.45 9.54
CA ILE A 172 -14.96 -1.57 10.99
C ILE A 172 -14.14 -0.44 11.60
N GLN A 173 -14.79 0.40 12.39
CA GLN A 173 -14.13 1.48 13.10
C GLN A 173 -13.70 0.99 14.50
N VAL A 174 -12.39 0.96 14.76
CA VAL A 174 -11.83 0.44 16.02
C VAL A 174 -11.96 1.46 17.15
N GLU A 175 -11.78 2.76 16.85
CA GLU A 175 -12.00 3.88 17.77
C GLU A 175 -12.62 5.10 17.06
N ALA A 176 -13.14 6.06 17.82
CA ALA A 176 -13.97 7.16 17.31
C ALA A 176 -13.27 8.19 16.39
N ASP A 177 -11.93 8.17 16.22
CA ASP A 177 -11.27 9.09 15.29
C ASP A 177 -11.61 8.71 13.83
N THR A 178 -12.21 9.64 13.11
CA THR A 178 -12.67 9.45 11.73
C THR A 178 -11.80 10.19 10.72
N ARG A 179 -10.66 10.77 11.13
CA ARG A 179 -9.80 11.52 10.21
C ARG A 179 -9.26 10.62 9.10
N ILE A 180 -9.76 10.88 7.89
CA ILE A 180 -9.38 10.13 6.69
C ILE A 180 -7.92 10.38 6.34
N HIS A 181 -7.22 9.32 5.91
CA HIS A 181 -5.81 9.35 5.56
C HIS A 181 -5.52 8.56 4.27
N PHE A 182 -4.63 9.07 3.41
CA PHE A 182 -4.31 8.46 2.10
C PHE A 182 -3.71 7.05 2.20
N HIS A 183 -2.89 6.82 3.25
CA HIS A 183 -2.10 5.61 3.43
C HIS A 183 -2.95 4.33 3.40
N GLY A 184 -3.99 4.26 4.24
CA GLY A 184 -4.88 3.10 4.29
C GLY A 184 -5.63 2.85 2.98
N MET A 185 -6.05 3.92 2.28
CA MET A 185 -6.76 3.82 1.00
C MET A 185 -5.83 3.23 -0.06
N SER A 186 -4.58 3.68 -0.08
CA SER A 186 -3.54 3.15 -0.98
C SER A 186 -3.29 1.68 -0.72
N CYS A 187 -3.13 1.29 0.54
CA CYS A 187 -2.86 -0.09 0.93
C CYS A 187 -4.03 -1.03 0.58
N ALA A 188 -5.25 -0.63 0.92
CA ALA A 188 -6.45 -1.41 0.63
C ALA A 188 -6.68 -1.56 -0.89
N SER A 189 -6.48 -0.49 -1.67
CA SER A 189 -6.58 -0.54 -3.13
C SER A 189 -5.62 -1.56 -3.74
N ILE A 190 -4.37 -1.63 -3.26
CA ILE A 190 -3.36 -2.57 -3.76
C ILE A 190 -3.67 -4.01 -3.37
N LEU A 191 -4.21 -4.23 -2.17
CA LEU A 191 -4.55 -5.56 -1.69
C LEU A 191 -5.76 -6.12 -2.45
N ALA A 192 -6.90 -5.44 -2.40
CA ALA A 192 -8.19 -5.98 -2.82
C ALA A 192 -9.09 -4.97 -3.56
N GLY A 193 -8.53 -3.86 -4.05
CA GLY A 193 -9.25 -2.95 -4.93
C GLY A 193 -9.64 -3.63 -6.25
N GLN A 194 -10.83 -3.32 -6.78
CA GLN A 194 -11.34 -3.99 -7.98
C GLN A 194 -10.57 -3.62 -9.25
N ASN A 195 -9.90 -2.45 -9.28
CA ASN A 195 -9.11 -2.00 -10.43
C ASN A 195 -7.61 -2.11 -10.17
N CYS A 196 -7.20 -1.87 -8.93
CA CYS A 196 -5.81 -1.75 -8.49
C CYS A 196 -5.26 -2.99 -7.77
N GLY A 197 -6.14 -3.89 -7.36
CA GLY A 197 -5.84 -4.95 -6.39
C GLY A 197 -5.15 -6.17 -6.98
N VAL A 198 -4.33 -6.82 -6.16
CA VAL A 198 -3.77 -8.14 -6.45
C VAL A 198 -4.82 -9.24 -6.28
N ALA A 199 -5.71 -9.11 -5.28
CA ALA A 199 -6.78 -10.06 -4.97
C ALA A 199 -8.16 -9.37 -4.98
N PRO A 200 -8.68 -8.96 -6.16
CA PRO A 200 -9.86 -8.10 -6.29
C PRO A 200 -11.20 -8.75 -5.90
N ASP A 201 -11.24 -10.08 -5.72
CA ASP A 201 -12.44 -10.81 -5.27
C ASP A 201 -12.34 -11.31 -3.82
N ALA A 202 -11.25 -11.00 -3.12
CA ALA A 202 -11.15 -11.27 -1.69
C ALA A 202 -12.17 -10.44 -0.90
N LYS A 203 -12.70 -11.01 0.19
CA LYS A 203 -13.58 -10.29 1.12
C LYS A 203 -12.71 -9.48 2.08
N LEU A 204 -12.71 -8.16 1.90
CA LEU A 204 -11.87 -7.22 2.65
C LEU A 204 -12.60 -6.72 3.91
N TYR A 205 -12.04 -7.01 5.07
CA TYR A 205 -12.39 -6.42 6.36
C TYR A 205 -11.40 -5.29 6.67
N TYR A 206 -11.85 -4.06 6.58
CA TYR A 206 -11.04 -2.88 6.87
C TYR A 206 -11.23 -2.44 8.32
N PHE A 207 -10.20 -2.59 9.15
CA PHE A 207 -10.19 -2.11 10.53
C PHE A 207 -9.52 -0.73 10.58
N ALA A 208 -10.33 0.32 10.66
CA ALA A 208 -9.88 1.69 10.76
C ALA A 208 -9.41 2.02 12.17
N VAL A 209 -8.12 2.34 12.31
CA VAL A 209 -7.48 2.72 13.58
C VAL A 209 -7.10 4.20 13.59
N PRO A 210 -7.18 4.90 14.74
CA PRO A 210 -6.91 6.33 14.82
C PRO A 210 -5.44 6.66 14.53
N ASP A 211 -5.20 7.81 13.87
CA ASP A 211 -3.87 8.39 13.66
C ASP A 211 -3.51 9.34 14.81
N ASN A 212 -3.23 8.75 15.97
CA ASN A 212 -2.98 9.46 17.23
C ASN A 212 -1.56 9.23 17.79
N GLY A 213 -0.65 8.68 16.97
CA GLY A 213 0.71 8.36 17.36
C GLY A 213 0.88 7.11 18.25
N LYS A 214 -0.20 6.34 18.49
CA LYS A 214 -0.18 5.07 19.26
C LYS A 214 -0.43 3.86 18.37
N ASN A 215 0.16 3.85 17.18
CA ASN A 215 -0.16 2.90 16.10
C ASN A 215 -0.20 1.45 16.59
N PHE A 216 0.83 0.95 17.26
CA PHE A 216 0.91 -0.46 17.68
C PHE A 216 -0.05 -0.86 18.80
N ASP A 217 -0.45 0.07 19.66
CA ASP A 217 -1.55 -0.18 20.60
C ASP A 217 -2.87 -0.31 19.85
N ASN A 218 -3.11 0.57 18.87
CA ASN A 218 -4.34 0.53 18.08
C ASN A 218 -4.39 -0.69 17.15
N TYR A 219 -3.28 -1.07 16.53
CA TYR A 219 -3.17 -2.31 15.76
C TYR A 219 -3.40 -3.53 16.65
N SER A 220 -2.85 -3.53 17.87
CA SER A 220 -3.08 -4.64 18.80
C SER A 220 -4.56 -4.78 19.16
N LYS A 221 -5.22 -3.67 19.49
CA LYS A 221 -6.67 -3.65 19.76
C LYS A 221 -7.48 -4.13 18.57
N ALA A 222 -7.12 -3.68 17.36
CA ALA A 222 -7.79 -4.09 16.13
C ALA A 222 -7.64 -5.61 15.88
N ILE A 223 -6.45 -6.18 16.13
CA ILE A 223 -6.24 -7.64 16.04
C ILE A 223 -7.07 -8.38 17.09
N GLU A 224 -7.18 -7.87 18.32
CA GLU A 224 -8.01 -8.49 19.35
C GLU A 224 -9.50 -8.48 18.96
N GLN A 225 -10.02 -7.36 18.45
CA GLN A 225 -11.37 -7.29 17.90
C GLN A 225 -11.56 -8.22 16.69
N LEU A 226 -10.56 -8.31 15.82
CA LEU A 226 -10.57 -9.21 14.68
C LEU A 226 -10.66 -10.67 15.13
N ILE A 227 -9.86 -11.09 16.12
CA ILE A 227 -9.89 -12.45 16.67
C ILE A 227 -11.29 -12.78 17.22
N GLU A 228 -11.90 -11.86 17.98
CA GLU A 228 -13.25 -12.04 18.51
C GLU A 228 -14.29 -12.18 17.38
N LEU A 229 -14.25 -11.27 16.39
CA LEU A 229 -15.11 -11.35 15.21
C LEU A 229 -14.93 -12.69 14.47
N ASN A 230 -13.69 -13.14 14.31
CA ASN A 230 -13.34 -14.33 13.55
C ASN A 230 -13.88 -15.62 14.20
N GLN A 231 -14.11 -15.64 15.52
CA GLN A 231 -14.73 -16.78 16.22
C GLN A 231 -16.20 -16.97 15.82
N GLY A 232 -16.89 -15.88 15.43
CA GLY A 232 -18.28 -15.92 14.98
C GLY A 232 -18.46 -16.26 13.50
N LEU A 233 -17.37 -16.26 12.71
CA LEU A 233 -17.42 -16.55 11.27
C LEU A 233 -17.42 -18.05 10.99
N SER A 234 -18.12 -18.45 9.92
CA SER A 234 -18.01 -19.81 9.41
C SER A 234 -16.60 -20.12 8.92
N GLU A 235 -16.17 -21.39 8.90
CA GLU A 235 -14.80 -21.76 8.48
C GLU A 235 -14.41 -21.22 7.09
N LYS A 236 -15.38 -21.07 6.18
CA LYS A 236 -15.17 -20.52 4.84
C LYS A 236 -15.06 -19.01 4.80
N GLU A 237 -15.51 -18.32 5.84
CA GLU A 237 -15.52 -16.86 5.94
C GLU A 237 -14.40 -16.32 6.84
N LYS A 238 -13.71 -17.20 7.57
CA LYS A 238 -12.64 -16.80 8.48
C LYS A 238 -11.58 -15.96 7.77
N ILE A 239 -11.20 -14.87 8.42
CA ILE A 239 -10.09 -14.02 8.03
C ILE A 239 -8.80 -14.80 8.25
N ARG A 240 -7.99 -14.93 7.20
CA ARG A 240 -6.74 -15.71 7.22
C ARG A 240 -5.48 -14.86 7.10
N ILE A 241 -5.58 -13.68 6.49
CA ILE A 241 -4.47 -12.75 6.27
C ILE A 241 -4.85 -11.39 6.81
N VAL A 242 -3.93 -10.75 7.52
CA VAL A 242 -4.02 -9.36 7.98
C VAL A 242 -2.83 -8.62 7.40
N SER A 243 -3.07 -7.56 6.63
CA SER A 243 -2.03 -6.68 6.11
C SER A 243 -1.92 -5.43 6.98
N ILE A 244 -0.71 -5.10 7.41
CA ILE A 244 -0.40 -3.89 8.19
C ILE A 244 0.86 -3.27 7.62
N SER A 245 0.70 -2.12 6.99
CA SER A 245 1.79 -1.38 6.35
C SER A 245 2.57 -0.52 7.33
N ASP A 246 3.05 -1.14 8.41
CA ASP A 246 3.82 -0.49 9.46
C ASP A 246 4.85 -1.47 10.05
N GLY A 247 5.75 -0.98 10.89
CA GLY A 247 6.79 -1.77 11.55
C GLY A 247 7.19 -1.16 12.88
N LEU A 248 7.91 -1.91 13.69
CA LEU A 248 8.44 -1.40 14.95
C LEU A 248 9.80 -2.01 15.24
N SER A 249 10.65 -1.25 15.92
CA SER A 249 11.95 -1.75 16.36
C SER A 249 11.80 -2.72 17.54
N ASN A 250 12.79 -3.60 17.73
CA ASN A 250 12.76 -4.57 18.83
C ASN A 250 13.06 -3.96 20.22
N ASP A 251 13.54 -2.72 20.26
CA ASP A 251 13.75 -1.93 21.47
C ASP A 251 12.58 -0.97 21.76
N ASP A 252 11.53 -0.99 20.94
CA ASP A 252 10.32 -0.21 21.16
C ASP A 252 9.55 -0.72 22.39
N ALA A 253 8.98 0.20 23.17
CA ALA A 253 8.23 -0.13 24.39
C ALA A 253 6.98 -1.00 24.14
N HIS A 254 6.43 -0.98 22.93
CA HIS A 254 5.28 -1.77 22.52
C HIS A 254 5.67 -3.16 21.97
N TRP A 255 6.96 -3.46 21.77
CA TRP A 255 7.44 -4.70 21.15
C TRP A 255 6.89 -5.97 21.82
N GLU A 256 7.00 -6.08 23.15
CA GLU A 256 6.56 -7.28 23.85
C GLU A 256 5.05 -7.51 23.74
N ASN A 257 4.25 -6.43 23.83
CA ASN A 257 2.81 -6.52 23.67
C ASN A 257 2.45 -6.90 22.23
N TRP A 258 3.10 -6.27 21.25
CA TRP A 258 2.91 -6.59 19.84
C TRP A 258 3.21 -8.06 19.54
N GLN A 259 4.34 -8.60 20.01
CA GLN A 259 4.68 -10.02 19.79
C GLN A 259 3.66 -10.96 20.44
N LYS A 260 3.13 -10.63 21.61
CA LYS A 260 2.04 -11.42 22.23
C LYS A 260 0.77 -11.39 21.39
N THR A 261 0.41 -10.23 20.84
CA THR A 261 -0.76 -10.08 19.96
C THR A 261 -0.60 -10.87 18.66
N ILE A 262 0.58 -10.81 18.04
CA ILE A 262 0.89 -11.64 16.86
C ILE A 262 0.80 -13.13 17.18
N GLN A 263 1.33 -13.57 18.32
CA GLN A 263 1.22 -14.98 18.73
C GLN A 263 -0.24 -15.41 18.89
N LYS A 264 -1.08 -14.59 19.55
CA LYS A 264 -2.53 -14.87 19.68
C LYS A 264 -3.21 -15.03 18.31
N ALA A 265 -2.88 -14.17 17.34
CA ALA A 265 -3.42 -14.27 15.98
C ALA A 265 -2.96 -15.56 15.28
N ASN A 266 -1.66 -15.87 15.36
CA ASN A 266 -1.08 -17.09 14.77
C ASN A 266 -1.70 -18.36 15.36
N ASP A 267 -1.96 -18.40 16.67
CA ASP A 267 -2.61 -19.52 17.35
C ASP A 267 -4.05 -19.78 16.84
N GLN A 268 -4.67 -18.77 16.21
CA GLN A 268 -5.98 -18.86 15.55
C GLN A 268 -5.87 -19.11 14.03
N GLY A 269 -4.68 -19.35 13.51
CA GLY A 269 -4.44 -19.56 12.08
C GLY A 269 -4.51 -18.28 11.23
N ILE A 270 -4.36 -17.11 11.86
CA ILE A 270 -4.39 -15.80 11.23
C ILE A 270 -2.95 -15.34 10.98
N ILE A 271 -2.59 -15.10 9.73
CA ILE A 271 -1.27 -14.64 9.30
C ILE A 271 -1.28 -13.11 9.30
N VAL A 272 -0.48 -12.49 10.17
CA VAL A 272 -0.30 -11.03 10.17
C VAL A 272 0.97 -10.68 9.40
N ILE A 273 0.85 -9.94 8.30
CA ILE A 273 1.94 -9.52 7.41
C ILE A 273 2.22 -8.04 7.66
N TYR A 274 3.46 -7.73 8.07
CA TYR A 274 3.91 -6.39 8.42
C TYR A 274 5.42 -6.24 8.17
N SER A 275 5.95 -5.02 8.29
CA SER A 275 7.32 -4.71 7.81
C SER A 275 8.41 -5.64 8.36
N ASN A 276 8.30 -6.09 9.61
CA ASN A 276 9.33 -6.92 10.23
C ASN A 276 9.35 -8.39 9.74
N ASN A 277 8.30 -8.87 9.05
CA ASN A 277 8.18 -10.30 8.70
C ASN A 277 8.04 -10.60 7.20
N VAL A 278 8.05 -9.61 6.30
CA VAL A 278 8.06 -9.85 4.84
C VAL A 278 9.36 -10.55 4.37
N GLY A 279 10.44 -10.47 5.16
CA GLY A 279 11.71 -11.17 4.91
C GLY A 279 12.85 -10.20 4.54
N ASN A 280 14.04 -10.48 5.05
CA ASN A 280 15.19 -9.56 4.98
C ASN A 280 15.82 -9.42 3.58
N ASN A 281 15.50 -10.34 2.67
CA ASN A 281 15.92 -10.36 1.27
C ASN A 281 14.93 -9.63 0.36
N PHE A 282 13.77 -9.19 0.85
CA PHE A 282 12.84 -8.42 0.05
C PHE A 282 13.15 -6.92 0.13
N ILE A 283 12.92 -6.24 -0.98
CA ILE A 283 12.94 -4.78 -1.11
C ILE A 283 11.78 -4.36 -2.02
N TRP A 284 11.54 -3.07 -2.22
CA TRP A 284 10.60 -2.60 -3.22
C TRP A 284 11.28 -1.95 -4.43
N GLY A 285 10.53 -1.91 -5.53
CA GLY A 285 10.89 -1.23 -6.77
C GLY A 285 9.66 -1.09 -7.66
N GLY A 286 9.86 -0.83 -8.95
CA GLY A 286 8.73 -0.68 -9.85
C GLY A 286 9.10 -0.58 -11.32
N CYS A 287 8.06 -0.44 -12.13
CA CYS A 287 8.15 -0.26 -13.57
C CYS A 287 7.57 1.12 -13.92
N PRO A 288 8.36 2.03 -14.50
CA PRO A 288 7.86 3.34 -14.93
C PRO A 288 6.65 3.22 -15.86
N PRO A 289 5.71 4.16 -15.82
CA PRO A 289 4.41 4.07 -16.51
C PRO A 289 4.51 4.10 -18.04
N TYR A 290 5.63 4.56 -18.59
CA TYR A 290 5.91 4.54 -20.03
C TYR A 290 6.53 3.22 -20.53
N LYS A 291 6.67 2.21 -19.64
CA LYS A 291 7.10 0.85 -19.98
C LYS A 291 5.99 -0.16 -19.69
N ASP A 292 6.09 -1.33 -20.32
CA ASP A 292 5.16 -2.44 -20.06
C ASP A 292 5.45 -3.09 -18.70
N ARG A 293 4.58 -2.85 -17.71
CA ARG A 293 4.66 -3.44 -16.36
C ARG A 293 4.31 -4.92 -16.29
N ASN A 294 3.84 -5.52 -17.38
CA ASN A 294 3.65 -6.96 -17.44
C ASN A 294 4.92 -7.70 -17.92
N ASN A 295 5.94 -6.96 -18.35
CA ASN A 295 7.25 -7.49 -18.67
C ASN A 295 8.21 -7.32 -17.49
N VAL A 296 8.62 -8.45 -16.89
CA VAL A 296 9.54 -8.51 -15.73
C VAL A 296 10.87 -7.80 -15.99
N LEU A 297 11.31 -7.69 -17.25
CA LEU A 297 12.57 -7.05 -17.60
C LEU A 297 12.57 -5.54 -17.33
N ASN A 298 11.39 -4.91 -17.32
CA ASN A 298 11.24 -3.46 -17.20
C ASN A 298 11.27 -2.94 -15.75
N TYR A 299 11.45 -3.81 -14.76
CA TYR A 299 11.49 -3.45 -13.35
C TYR A 299 12.90 -3.12 -12.88
N ASP A 300 12.99 -2.11 -12.02
CA ASP A 300 14.22 -1.70 -11.36
C ASP A 300 13.96 -1.30 -9.90
N ILE A 301 15.04 -1.16 -9.13
CA ILE A 301 14.97 -0.74 -7.74
C ILE A 301 14.45 0.70 -7.60
N SER A 302 13.83 0.98 -6.46
CA SER A 302 13.35 2.30 -6.14
C SER A 302 14.46 3.36 -6.10
N GLU A 303 14.10 4.62 -6.39
CA GLU A 303 14.99 5.78 -6.26
C GLU A 303 15.64 5.84 -4.86
N VAL A 304 14.89 5.45 -3.82
CA VAL A 304 15.35 5.38 -2.42
C VAL A 304 16.60 4.52 -2.24
N TYR A 305 16.81 3.55 -3.14
CA TYR A 305 17.92 2.60 -3.08
C TYR A 305 19.04 2.88 -4.08
N ARG A 306 18.85 3.75 -5.08
CA ARG A 306 19.81 3.90 -6.20
C ARG A 306 21.21 4.32 -5.78
N ASN A 307 21.31 5.08 -4.69
CA ASN A 307 22.59 5.51 -4.12
C ASN A 307 23.19 4.53 -3.10
N GLN A 308 22.52 3.41 -2.84
CA GLN A 308 22.95 2.39 -1.89
C GLN A 308 23.70 1.26 -2.59
N LYS A 309 24.75 0.73 -1.94
CA LYS A 309 25.46 -0.46 -2.44
C LYS A 309 24.68 -1.73 -2.07
N ILE A 310 23.74 -2.10 -2.93
CA ILE A 310 22.95 -3.33 -2.78
C ILE A 310 23.55 -4.44 -3.65
N ASP A 311 23.79 -5.61 -3.07
CA ASP A 311 24.08 -6.81 -3.87
C ASP A 311 22.80 -7.25 -4.59
N LYS A 312 22.76 -7.04 -5.90
CA LYS A 312 21.58 -7.36 -6.74
C LYS A 312 21.14 -8.82 -6.62
N LYS A 313 22.07 -9.73 -6.28
CA LYS A 313 21.78 -11.16 -6.16
C LYS A 313 21.18 -11.54 -4.80
N SER A 314 21.26 -10.67 -3.80
CA SER A 314 20.77 -10.93 -2.44
C SER A 314 19.37 -10.37 -2.19
N VAL A 315 18.80 -9.62 -3.15
CA VAL A 315 17.51 -8.94 -2.97
C VAL A 315 16.48 -9.36 -4.01
N ILE A 316 15.21 -9.34 -3.61
CA ILE A 316 14.05 -9.64 -4.44
C ILE A 316 13.08 -8.48 -4.32
N MET A 317 12.75 -7.85 -5.44
CA MET A 317 11.81 -6.74 -5.45
C MET A 317 10.37 -7.22 -5.33
N ILE A 318 9.57 -6.42 -4.64
CA ILE A 318 8.12 -6.42 -4.65
C ILE A 318 7.67 -5.09 -5.29
N PRO A 319 6.66 -5.07 -6.18
CA PRO A 319 6.14 -3.82 -6.72
C PRO A 319 5.67 -2.86 -5.62
N GLY A 320 6.25 -1.66 -5.60
CA GLY A 320 5.91 -0.58 -4.67
C GLY A 320 5.91 0.81 -5.30
N ASP A 321 6.65 1.03 -6.40
CA ASP A 321 6.70 2.32 -7.10
C ASP A 321 5.76 2.38 -8.32
N TYR A 322 5.52 3.61 -8.80
CA TYR A 322 4.73 3.91 -10.02
C TYR A 322 3.32 3.29 -9.98
N ARG A 323 2.60 3.48 -8.88
CA ARG A 323 1.29 2.83 -8.63
C ARG A 323 0.17 3.85 -8.59
N THR A 324 -0.92 3.56 -9.28
CA THR A 324 -2.19 4.24 -9.06
C THR A 324 -3.02 3.48 -8.04
N THR A 325 -3.61 4.20 -7.09
CA THR A 325 -4.61 3.67 -6.14
C THR A 325 -5.80 4.62 -6.08
N ALA A 326 -6.91 4.18 -5.49
CA ALA A 326 -7.98 5.13 -5.17
C ALA A 326 -7.48 6.20 -4.21
N ASN A 327 -8.12 7.36 -4.26
CA ASN A 327 -7.88 8.47 -3.36
C ASN A 327 -9.04 8.62 -2.37
N ASN A 328 -8.98 9.64 -1.52
CA ASN A 328 -10.03 9.92 -0.52
C ASN A 328 -10.85 11.17 -0.87
N GLN A 329 -10.62 11.75 -2.05
CA GLN A 329 -11.20 13.01 -2.50
C GLN A 329 -12.50 12.81 -3.26
N SER A 330 -12.72 11.63 -3.86
CA SER A 330 -14.00 11.23 -4.45
C SER A 330 -14.18 9.72 -4.47
N ASP A 331 -15.42 9.27 -4.66
CA ASP A 331 -15.74 7.85 -4.77
C ASP A 331 -15.08 7.20 -6.01
N ASP A 332 -14.73 7.98 -7.03
CA ASP A 332 -14.14 7.54 -8.30
C ASP A 332 -12.72 8.09 -8.56
N GLY A 333 -12.15 8.78 -7.57
CA GLY A 333 -10.87 9.46 -7.68
C GLY A 333 -9.69 8.53 -7.48
N TYR A 334 -8.62 8.80 -8.22
CA TYR A 334 -7.37 8.05 -8.16
C TYR A 334 -6.17 8.97 -7.96
N ASN A 335 -5.17 8.44 -7.27
CA ASN A 335 -3.86 9.06 -7.08
C ASN A 335 -2.77 8.14 -7.65
N TYR A 336 -1.91 8.69 -8.50
CA TYR A 336 -0.67 8.09 -8.94
C TYR A 336 0.46 8.45 -7.97
N TYR A 337 1.19 7.42 -7.51
CA TYR A 337 2.39 7.54 -6.68
C TYR A 337 3.61 7.15 -7.49
N GLY A 338 4.46 8.12 -7.80
CA GLY A 338 5.70 7.88 -8.56
C GLY A 338 6.75 7.14 -7.73
N ILE A 339 6.92 7.54 -6.47
CA ILE A 339 7.77 6.87 -5.49
C ILE A 339 6.88 6.32 -4.38
N GLY A 340 6.94 5.01 -4.17
CA GLY A 340 6.24 4.34 -3.08
C GLY A 340 7.19 3.89 -1.98
N GLY A 341 6.80 2.83 -1.28
CA GLY A 341 7.56 2.30 -0.16
C GLY A 341 7.08 0.93 0.28
N TRP A 342 7.58 0.47 1.42
CA TRP A 342 7.12 -0.77 2.05
C TRP A 342 5.60 -0.80 2.22
N SER A 343 4.97 0.35 2.50
CA SER A 343 3.52 0.43 2.62
C SER A 343 2.73 0.06 1.36
N TRP A 344 3.36 0.11 0.17
CA TRP A 344 2.77 -0.36 -1.09
C TRP A 344 3.17 -1.80 -1.39
N ALA A 345 4.38 -2.21 -1.00
CA ALA A 345 4.87 -3.56 -1.23
C ALA A 345 4.21 -4.61 -0.32
N ILE A 346 3.99 -4.29 0.96
CA ILE A 346 3.34 -5.18 1.95
C ILE A 346 1.95 -5.63 1.47
N PRO A 347 1.02 -4.75 1.07
CA PRO A 347 -0.30 -5.17 0.59
C PRO A 347 -0.23 -5.94 -0.74
N TYR A 348 0.76 -5.65 -1.60
CA TYR A 348 0.99 -6.46 -2.80
C TYR A 348 1.39 -7.89 -2.44
N PHE A 349 2.34 -8.04 -1.51
CA PHE A 349 2.78 -9.33 -0.98
C PHE A 349 1.63 -10.08 -0.29
N ALA A 350 0.86 -9.39 0.56
CA ALA A 350 -0.32 -9.96 1.21
C ALA A 350 -1.38 -10.43 0.20
N GLY A 351 -1.56 -9.70 -0.90
CA GLY A 351 -2.42 -10.11 -2.00
C GLY A 351 -1.93 -11.40 -2.68
N LEU A 352 -0.63 -11.56 -2.89
CA LEU A 352 -0.07 -12.83 -3.40
C LEU A 352 -0.26 -13.99 -2.42
N CYS A 353 -0.11 -13.76 -1.12
CA CYS A 353 -0.46 -14.76 -0.11
C CYS A 353 -1.95 -15.13 -0.18
N THR A 354 -2.82 -14.16 -0.47
CA THR A 354 -4.26 -14.39 -0.63
C THR A 354 -4.56 -15.28 -1.84
N LEU A 355 -3.93 -15.00 -2.99
CA LEU A 355 -4.02 -15.87 -4.17
C LEU A 355 -3.45 -17.27 -3.88
N GLY A 356 -2.41 -17.37 -3.04
CA GLY A 356 -1.86 -18.66 -2.63
C GLY A 356 -2.85 -19.48 -1.80
N LEU A 357 -3.53 -18.86 -0.83
CA LEU A 357 -4.54 -19.53 -0.01
C LEU A 357 -5.79 -19.92 -0.80
N GLU A 358 -6.12 -19.22 -1.88
CA GLU A 358 -7.18 -19.61 -2.82
C GLU A 358 -6.85 -20.95 -3.50
N ILE A 359 -5.59 -21.17 -3.87
CA ILE A 359 -5.12 -22.44 -4.45
C ILE A 359 -5.10 -23.55 -3.40
N ASN A 360 -4.53 -23.25 -2.22
CA ASN A 360 -4.38 -24.21 -1.14
C ASN A 360 -4.55 -23.54 0.23
N PRO A 361 -5.69 -23.76 0.91
CA PRO A 361 -6.00 -23.08 2.17
C PRO A 361 -5.13 -23.53 3.35
N ASN A 362 -4.32 -24.58 3.18
CA ASN A 362 -3.45 -25.15 4.20
C ASN A 362 -2.01 -24.65 4.13
N LEU A 363 -1.67 -23.77 3.17
CA LEU A 363 -0.32 -23.21 3.08
C LEU A 363 0.01 -22.41 4.34
N THR A 364 1.21 -22.64 4.87
CA THR A 364 1.79 -21.77 5.91
C THR A 364 2.37 -20.51 5.28
N TYR A 365 2.60 -19.49 6.12
CA TYR A 365 3.24 -18.27 5.68
C TYR A 365 4.64 -18.53 5.08
N GLU A 366 5.42 -19.40 5.71
CA GLU A 366 6.77 -19.75 5.28
C GLU A 366 6.76 -20.47 3.93
N GLN A 367 5.77 -21.33 3.68
CA GLN A 367 5.63 -22.01 2.38
C GLN A 367 5.31 -21.01 1.26
N MET A 368 4.44 -20.03 1.51
CA MET A 368 4.13 -18.99 0.54
C MET A 368 5.35 -18.08 0.28
N GLN A 369 6.03 -17.63 1.34
CA GLN A 369 7.24 -16.82 1.22
C GLN A 369 8.33 -17.57 0.45
N GLN A 370 8.61 -18.83 0.81
CA GLN A 370 9.61 -19.65 0.12
C GLN A 370 9.27 -19.85 -1.36
N ALA A 371 8.00 -20.08 -1.69
CA ALA A 371 7.57 -20.21 -3.08
C ALA A 371 7.80 -18.91 -3.88
N LEU A 372 7.55 -17.73 -3.28
CA LEU A 372 7.87 -16.43 -3.91
C LEU A 372 9.38 -16.26 -4.13
N GLU A 373 10.20 -16.68 -3.17
CA GLU A 373 11.66 -16.63 -3.29
C GLU A 373 12.19 -17.58 -4.37
N GLU A 374 11.65 -18.79 -4.47
CA GLU A 374 12.07 -19.80 -5.45
C GLU A 374 11.70 -19.44 -6.88
N THR A 375 10.58 -18.72 -7.07
CA THR A 375 10.00 -18.44 -8.39
C THR A 375 10.40 -17.08 -8.96
N LYS A 376 11.20 -16.29 -8.23
CA LYS A 376 11.68 -14.98 -8.66
C LYS A 376 12.26 -14.95 -10.09
N SER A 377 12.00 -13.86 -10.80
CA SER A 377 12.53 -13.57 -12.13
C SER A 377 13.65 -12.54 -12.07
N LYS A 378 14.55 -12.56 -13.08
CA LYS A 378 15.63 -11.58 -13.20
C LYS A 378 15.21 -10.44 -14.13
N THR A 379 15.48 -9.20 -13.72
CA THR A 379 15.20 -8.00 -14.53
C THR A 379 16.37 -7.66 -15.45
N GLU A 380 16.16 -6.73 -16.40
CA GLU A 380 17.23 -6.25 -17.29
C GLU A 380 18.34 -5.55 -16.49
N ALA A 381 17.96 -4.80 -15.44
CA ALA A 381 18.89 -4.15 -14.51
C ALA A 381 19.69 -5.16 -13.64
N GLY A 382 19.35 -6.45 -13.70
CA GLY A 382 20.08 -7.53 -13.06
C GLY A 382 19.67 -7.81 -11.61
N TYR A 383 18.60 -7.19 -11.12
CA TYR A 383 17.95 -7.51 -9.85
C TYR A 383 17.01 -8.70 -10.00
N TYR A 384 16.56 -9.25 -8.88
CA TYR A 384 15.42 -10.16 -8.87
C TYR A 384 14.12 -9.43 -8.52
N ILE A 385 13.01 -9.95 -9.02
CA ILE A 385 11.65 -9.53 -8.69
C ILE A 385 10.79 -10.78 -8.51
N ILE A 386 9.79 -10.71 -7.63
CA ILE A 386 8.77 -11.76 -7.52
C ILE A 386 8.11 -12.05 -8.88
N ASN A 387 7.67 -13.29 -9.08
CA ASN A 387 7.02 -13.73 -10.31
C ASN A 387 5.67 -14.38 -9.98
N PRO A 388 4.56 -13.64 -10.01
CA PRO A 388 3.25 -14.17 -9.64
C PRO A 388 2.83 -15.38 -10.48
N VAL A 389 3.13 -15.39 -11.79
CA VAL A 389 2.73 -16.49 -12.67
C VAL A 389 3.42 -17.80 -12.30
N ASP A 390 4.73 -17.77 -12.07
CA ASP A 390 5.47 -18.98 -11.70
C ASP A 390 5.22 -19.37 -10.24
N TYR A 391 4.93 -18.40 -9.36
CA TYR A 391 4.45 -18.63 -8.00
C TYR A 391 3.14 -19.42 -7.97
N ILE A 392 2.11 -19.00 -8.72
CA ILE A 392 0.82 -19.70 -8.80
C ILE A 392 1.02 -21.13 -9.32
N LYS A 393 1.74 -21.31 -10.44
CA LYS A 393 2.04 -22.65 -10.99
C LYS A 393 2.76 -23.55 -9.98
N LYS A 394 3.70 -23.00 -9.22
CA LYS A 394 4.41 -23.74 -8.17
C LYS A 394 3.44 -24.23 -7.10
N LEU A 395 2.53 -23.38 -6.63
CA LEU A 395 1.55 -23.77 -5.60
C LEU A 395 0.54 -24.81 -6.11
N GLU A 396 0.09 -24.70 -7.35
CA GLU A 396 -0.77 -25.72 -7.97
C GLU A 396 -0.07 -27.09 -8.01
N SER A 397 1.24 -27.12 -8.29
CA SER A 397 2.03 -28.36 -8.29
C SER A 397 2.22 -28.98 -6.91
N LEU A 398 2.11 -28.20 -5.83
CA LEU A 398 2.20 -28.68 -4.44
C LEU A 398 0.85 -29.18 -3.90
N SER A 399 -0.24 -28.87 -4.60
CA SER A 399 -1.61 -29.16 -4.17
C SER A 399 -2.18 -30.44 -4.83
N ASN A 400 -1.47 -30.97 -5.82
CA ASN A 400 -1.67 -32.27 -6.44
C ASN A 400 -0.73 -33.30 -5.81
#